data_AF-A0A7C9NB51-F1
#
_entry.id   AF-A0A7C9NB51-F1
#
_cell.length_a   1.000
_cell.length_b   1.000
_cell.length_c   1.000
_cell.angle_alpha   90.00
_cell.angle_beta   90.00
_cell.angle_gamma   90.00
#
_symmetry.space_group_name_H-M   'P 1'
#
loop_
_entity.id
_entity.type
_entity.pdbx_description
1 polymer ?
#
loop_
_entity_poly.entity_id
_entity_poly.type
_entity_poly.pdbx_seq_one_letter_code
_entity_poly.pdbx_strand_id
1 'polypeptide(L)'
;MIFVTCKHCGRPLELRQGRGRPKEYCPETDCQAAAKKSRELRRATPGLDGSLARAEELYERMEKGLAAAIAPLAQVLADELSPAGVEARLSAVQAEAHTRVAVARAEREQAFEQVRLARAATEDARRTAQQAEQRAEEAAAERDNAFTDAENAREQALAALREAAATERVAKQAADEARRRAEQAEARRDHAEAETQEARTAATEAEKKARRAEAKAAAAQRDVVEARKDVATAEKAAAAATARADAAESERDRAITRAEAADQARAEAAASAAEAKAEVSRVTRLLAESEKAMAQARKDRDVLAADLSTSQAEVAALRASGEAAHAEVTRLRAEHAAAQESVATLRAELALERARLGDLRSELESARTEAAVLRERAVAAELRSAPTIDG
;
A
#
# COMPACT_ATOMS: atom_id res chain seq x y z
N MET A 1 14.73 -43.29 -59.20
CA MET A 1 13.57 -43.16 -60.12
C MET A 1 12.66 -44.34 -59.86
N ILE A 2 11.38 -44.12 -59.58
CA ILE A 2 10.42 -45.21 -59.45
C ILE A 2 9.79 -45.42 -60.82
N PHE A 3 9.98 -46.61 -61.39
CA PHE A 3 9.32 -47.01 -62.63
C PHE A 3 7.99 -47.66 -62.29
N VAL A 4 6.90 -47.14 -62.85
CA VAL A 4 5.58 -47.76 -62.70
C VAL A 4 5.04 -48.07 -64.08
N THR A 5 4.41 -49.23 -64.24
CA THR A 5 3.88 -49.65 -65.53
C THR A 5 2.55 -48.99 -65.85
N CYS A 6 2.34 -48.60 -67.10
CA CYS A 6 1.06 -48.08 -67.59
C CYS A 6 -0.04 -49.13 -67.40
N LYS A 7 -1.14 -48.78 -66.72
CA LYS A 7 -2.25 -49.71 -66.38
C LYS A 7 -2.97 -50.27 -67.62
N HIS A 8 -2.76 -49.69 -68.81
CA HIS A 8 -3.39 -50.15 -70.06
C HIS A 8 -2.46 -50.94 -70.99
N CYS A 9 -1.24 -50.44 -71.26
CA CYS A 9 -0.33 -51.04 -72.24
C CYS A 9 0.94 -51.66 -71.63
N GLY A 10 1.12 -51.59 -70.31
CA GLY A 10 2.26 -52.19 -69.60
C GLY A 10 3.61 -51.47 -69.76
N ARG A 11 3.72 -50.43 -70.60
CA ARG A 11 4.98 -49.70 -70.79
C ARG A 11 5.47 -49.05 -69.49
N PRO A 12 6.79 -49.06 -69.21
CA PRO A 12 7.34 -48.42 -68.02
C PRO A 12 7.19 -46.89 -68.13
N LEU A 13 6.68 -46.28 -67.06
CA LEU A 13 6.51 -44.85 -66.90
C LEU A 13 7.50 -44.34 -65.86
N GLU A 14 8.23 -43.29 -66.21
CA GLU A 14 9.10 -42.59 -65.28
C GLU A 14 8.29 -41.62 -64.44
N LEU A 15 8.08 -41.95 -63.16
CA LEU A 15 7.48 -41.01 -62.22
C LEU A 15 8.54 -40.10 -61.63
N ARG A 16 8.46 -38.81 -61.97
CA ARG A 16 9.14 -37.75 -61.21
C ARG A 16 8.50 -37.67 -59.83
N GLN A 17 9.30 -37.83 -58.77
CA GLN A 17 8.83 -37.63 -57.40
C GLN A 17 8.49 -36.15 -57.19
N GLY A 18 7.21 -35.81 -57.25
CA GLY A 18 6.70 -34.44 -57.07
C GLY A 18 5.28 -34.46 -56.54
N ARG A 19 4.84 -33.35 -55.92
CA ARG A 19 3.47 -33.22 -55.37
C ARG A 19 2.46 -33.25 -56.52
N GLY A 20 1.74 -34.36 -56.67
CA GLY A 20 0.69 -34.54 -57.68
C GLY A 20 0.21 -35.99 -57.74
N ARG A 21 -0.99 -36.22 -58.27
CA ARG A 21 -1.52 -37.59 -58.44
C ARG A 21 -0.60 -38.36 -59.40
N PRO A 22 -0.08 -39.54 -59.02
CA PRO A 22 0.77 -40.35 -59.89
C PRO A 22 0.11 -40.59 -61.25
N LYS A 23 0.88 -40.46 -62.33
CA LYS A 23 0.40 -40.77 -63.68
C LYS A 23 0.26 -42.28 -63.83
N GLU A 24 -0.98 -42.76 -63.88
CA GLU A 24 -1.33 -44.19 -64.04
C GLU A 24 -1.29 -44.66 -65.51
N TYR A 25 -1.27 -43.72 -66.46
CA TYR A 25 -1.32 -43.98 -67.89
C TYR A 25 -0.23 -43.22 -68.65
N CYS A 26 0.16 -43.80 -69.78
CA CYS A 26 1.11 -43.21 -70.70
C CYS A 26 0.52 -41.94 -71.37
N PRO A 27 1.30 -40.85 -71.54
CA PRO A 27 0.80 -39.63 -72.19
C PRO A 27 0.90 -39.67 -73.72
N GLU A 28 1.74 -40.54 -74.29
CA GLU A 28 2.09 -40.53 -75.72
C GLU A 28 1.11 -41.29 -76.62
N THR A 29 0.46 -42.31 -76.07
CA THR A 29 -0.65 -42.98 -76.75
C THR A 29 -1.86 -42.74 -75.86
N ASP A 30 -3.06 -42.56 -76.42
CA ASP A 30 -4.30 -42.27 -75.68
C ASP A 30 -4.77 -43.44 -74.78
N CYS A 31 -3.83 -44.15 -74.14
CA CYS A 31 -3.95 -45.16 -73.10
C CYS A 31 -5.09 -44.86 -72.11
N GLN A 32 -5.21 -43.61 -71.65
CA GLN A 32 -6.23 -43.19 -70.71
C GLN A 32 -7.63 -43.22 -71.33
N ALA A 33 -7.79 -42.71 -72.55
CA ALA A 33 -9.07 -42.69 -73.27
C ALA A 33 -9.46 -44.11 -73.72
N ALA A 34 -8.50 -44.90 -74.20
CA ALA A 34 -8.71 -46.31 -74.55
C ALA A 34 -9.14 -47.16 -73.35
N ALA A 35 -8.47 -46.98 -72.20
CA ALA A 35 -8.87 -47.64 -70.95
C ALA A 35 -10.25 -47.17 -70.45
N LYS A 36 -10.58 -45.87 -70.61
CA LYS A 36 -11.90 -45.34 -70.28
C LYS A 36 -12.99 -45.97 -71.14
N LYS A 37 -12.79 -46.02 -72.46
CA LYS A 37 -13.71 -46.66 -73.41
C LYS A 37 -13.88 -48.16 -73.13
N SER A 38 -12.80 -48.87 -72.82
CA SER A 38 -12.85 -50.29 -72.45
C SER A 38 -13.64 -50.53 -71.16
N ARG A 39 -13.48 -49.67 -70.14
CA ARG A 39 -14.29 -49.71 -68.90
C ARG A 39 -15.76 -49.39 -69.14
N GLU A 40 -16.06 -48.41 -69.97
CA GLU A 40 -17.44 -48.07 -70.34
C GLU A 40 -18.11 -49.22 -71.10
N LEU A 41 -17.38 -49.87 -72.01
CA LEU A 41 -17.86 -51.05 -72.72
C LEU A 41 -18.17 -52.22 -71.77
N ARG A 42 -17.27 -52.52 -70.82
CA ARG A 42 -17.49 -53.54 -69.79
C ARG A 42 -18.66 -53.21 -68.86
N ARG A 43 -18.84 -51.93 -68.52
CA ARG A 43 -19.98 -51.47 -67.71
C ARG A 43 -21.33 -51.56 -68.43
N ALA A 44 -21.33 -51.36 -69.74
CA ALA A 44 -22.52 -51.43 -70.59
C ALA A 44 -22.83 -52.86 -71.08
N THR A 45 -21.95 -53.83 -70.81
CA THR A 45 -22.16 -55.23 -71.19
C THR A 45 -23.32 -55.80 -70.36
N PRO A 46 -24.42 -56.26 -70.98
CA PRO A 46 -25.53 -56.86 -70.25
C PRO A 46 -25.12 -58.19 -69.61
N GLY A 47 -25.62 -58.49 -68.41
CA GLY A 47 -25.38 -59.76 -67.72
C GLY A 47 -24.40 -59.67 -66.54
N LEU A 48 -23.95 -60.84 -66.09
CA LEU A 48 -23.11 -61.04 -64.90
C LEU A 48 -21.79 -60.25 -64.97
N ASP A 49 -21.15 -60.22 -66.14
CA ASP A 49 -19.86 -59.55 -66.33
C ASP A 49 -19.94 -58.03 -66.12
N GLY A 50 -21.03 -57.40 -66.56
CA GLY A 50 -21.26 -55.97 -66.34
C GLY A 50 -21.59 -55.62 -64.89
N SER A 51 -22.29 -56.51 -64.17
CA SER A 51 -22.53 -56.35 -62.72
C SER A 51 -21.26 -56.57 -61.90
N LEU A 52 -20.43 -57.55 -62.27
CA LEU A 52 -19.14 -57.82 -61.63
C LEU A 52 -18.20 -56.62 -61.79
N ALA A 53 -18.10 -56.07 -63.00
CA ALA A 53 -17.28 -54.88 -63.28
C ALA A 53 -17.71 -53.63 -62.46
N ARG A 54 -19.01 -53.46 -62.19
CA ARG A 54 -19.51 -52.37 -61.32
C ARG A 54 -19.20 -52.62 -59.85
N ALA A 55 -19.30 -53.86 -59.39
CA ALA A 55 -18.95 -54.24 -58.03
C ALA A 55 -17.45 -54.05 -57.77
N GLU A 56 -16.58 -54.49 -58.69
CA GLU A 56 -15.13 -54.29 -58.61
C GLU A 56 -14.75 -52.80 -58.55
N GLU A 57 -15.41 -51.94 -59.32
CA GLU A 57 -15.16 -50.49 -59.27
C GLU A 57 -15.61 -49.86 -57.94
N LEU A 58 -16.70 -50.35 -57.34
CA LEU A 58 -17.12 -49.92 -56.01
C LEU A 58 -16.11 -50.35 -54.95
N TYR A 59 -15.62 -51.60 -55.03
CA TYR A 59 -14.57 -52.09 -54.13
C TYR A 59 -13.26 -51.29 -54.28
N GLU A 60 -12.77 -51.04 -55.50
CA GLU A 60 -11.58 -50.20 -55.72
C GLU A 60 -11.78 -48.79 -55.13
N ARG A 61 -13.00 -48.22 -55.21
CA ARG A 61 -13.30 -46.90 -54.66
C ARG A 61 -13.32 -46.92 -53.12
N MET A 62 -13.92 -47.94 -52.53
CA MET A 62 -13.92 -48.11 -51.07
C MET A 62 -12.51 -48.35 -50.53
N GLU A 63 -11.71 -49.18 -51.20
CA GLU A 63 -10.32 -49.45 -50.84
C GLU A 63 -9.47 -48.18 -50.92
N LYS A 64 -9.58 -47.41 -52.00
CA LYS A 64 -8.87 -46.12 -52.14
C LYS A 64 -9.33 -45.09 -51.11
N GLY A 65 -10.64 -45.02 -50.82
CA GLY A 65 -11.20 -44.12 -49.82
C GLY A 65 -10.72 -44.48 -48.40
N LEU A 66 -10.74 -45.76 -48.06
CA LEU A 66 -10.29 -46.27 -46.76
C LEU A 66 -8.77 -46.10 -46.60
N ALA A 67 -7.99 -46.43 -47.62
CA ALA A 67 -6.54 -46.20 -47.61
C ALA A 67 -6.19 -44.71 -47.46
N ALA A 68 -6.94 -43.81 -48.14
CA ALA A 68 -6.75 -42.37 -48.00
C ALA A 68 -7.14 -41.83 -46.61
N ALA A 69 -8.10 -42.46 -45.92
CA ALA A 69 -8.48 -42.09 -44.56
C ALA A 69 -7.50 -42.66 -43.51
N ILE A 70 -6.98 -43.87 -43.72
CA ILE A 70 -6.07 -44.54 -42.78
C ILE A 70 -4.64 -44.01 -42.92
N ALA A 71 -4.17 -43.68 -44.13
CA ALA A 71 -2.79 -43.27 -44.35
C ALA A 71 -2.35 -42.05 -43.50
N PRO A 72 -3.14 -40.98 -43.37
CA PRO A 72 -2.79 -39.86 -42.49
C PRO A 72 -2.73 -40.26 -41.00
N LEU A 73 -3.64 -41.12 -40.54
CA LEU A 73 -3.65 -41.60 -39.16
C LEU A 73 -2.43 -42.49 -38.89
N ALA A 74 -2.10 -43.39 -39.82
CA ALA A 74 -0.92 -44.22 -39.75
C ALA A 74 0.36 -43.37 -39.77
N GLN A 75 0.39 -42.28 -40.53
CA GLN A 75 1.53 -41.35 -40.54
C GLN A 75 1.67 -40.64 -39.19
N VAL A 76 0.58 -40.10 -38.63
CA VAL A 76 0.62 -39.44 -37.30
C VAL A 76 1.03 -40.43 -36.21
N LEU A 77 0.50 -41.65 -36.23
CA LEU A 77 0.89 -42.71 -35.31
C LEU A 77 2.37 -43.09 -35.48
N ALA A 78 2.86 -43.20 -36.72
CA ALA A 78 4.26 -43.47 -36.99
C ALA A 78 5.15 -42.31 -36.53
N ASP A 79 4.73 -41.06 -36.72
CA ASP A 79 5.48 -39.89 -36.29
C ASP A 79 5.54 -39.82 -34.76
N GLU A 80 4.43 -40.02 -34.05
CA GLU A 80 4.35 -39.98 -32.57
C GLU A 80 4.97 -41.20 -31.88
N LEU A 81 4.90 -42.39 -32.50
CA LEU A 81 5.49 -43.64 -31.96
C LEU A 81 6.89 -43.92 -32.48
N SER A 82 7.40 -43.11 -33.42
CA SER A 82 8.80 -43.20 -33.83
C SER A 82 9.70 -42.84 -32.65
N PRO A 83 10.91 -43.42 -32.57
CA PRO A 83 11.89 -43.03 -31.56
C PRO A 83 12.12 -41.51 -31.52
N ALA A 84 12.19 -40.86 -32.69
CA ALA A 84 12.35 -39.41 -32.80
C ALA A 84 11.14 -38.61 -32.26
N GLY A 85 9.92 -39.07 -32.51
CA GLY A 85 8.71 -38.44 -31.98
C GLY A 85 8.59 -38.58 -30.47
N VAL A 86 8.90 -39.77 -29.94
CA VAL A 86 8.92 -40.02 -28.50
C VAL A 86 9.99 -39.17 -27.81
N GLU A 87 11.20 -39.07 -28.38
CA GLU A 87 12.27 -38.20 -27.87
C GLU A 87 11.88 -36.72 -27.91
N ALA A 88 11.21 -36.27 -28.97
CA ALA A 88 10.70 -34.91 -29.07
C ALA A 88 9.61 -34.62 -28.01
N ARG A 89 8.70 -35.57 -27.75
CA ARG A 89 7.69 -35.46 -26.68
C ARG A 89 8.33 -35.44 -25.30
N LEU A 90 9.31 -36.32 -25.05
CA LEU A 90 10.04 -36.34 -23.78
C LEU A 90 10.79 -35.03 -23.57
N SER A 91 11.42 -34.48 -24.61
CA SER A 91 12.12 -33.20 -24.56
C SER A 91 11.17 -32.04 -24.31
N ALA A 92 9.98 -32.05 -24.92
CA ALA A 92 8.94 -31.06 -24.66
C ALA A 92 8.44 -31.10 -23.21
N VAL A 93 8.19 -32.30 -22.67
CA VAL A 93 7.78 -32.48 -21.27
C VAL A 93 8.89 -32.09 -20.30
N GLN A 94 10.15 -32.42 -20.61
CA GLN A 94 11.29 -32.01 -19.81
C GLN A 94 11.44 -30.48 -19.81
N ALA A 95 11.31 -29.83 -20.97
CA ALA A 95 11.36 -28.37 -21.08
C ALA A 95 10.23 -27.72 -20.25
N GLU A 96 9.00 -28.23 -20.34
CA GLU A 96 7.89 -27.74 -19.54
C GLU A 96 8.14 -27.92 -18.04
N ALA A 97 8.67 -29.08 -17.63
CA ALA A 97 9.04 -29.34 -16.24
C ALA A 97 10.13 -28.36 -15.75
N HIS A 98 11.15 -28.09 -16.57
CA HIS A 98 12.18 -27.11 -16.25
C HIS A 98 11.60 -25.70 -16.12
N THR A 99 10.68 -25.30 -17.00
CA THR A 99 9.98 -24.02 -16.90
C THR A 99 9.15 -23.93 -15.62
N ARG A 100 8.39 -24.98 -15.26
CA ARG A 100 7.60 -24.99 -14.02
C ARG A 100 8.49 -24.89 -12.78
N VAL A 101 9.63 -25.57 -12.75
CA VAL A 101 10.59 -25.48 -11.65
C VAL A 101 11.22 -24.08 -11.59
N ALA A 102 11.53 -23.46 -12.74
CA ALA A 102 12.06 -22.10 -12.78
C ALA A 102 11.05 -21.08 -12.22
N VAL A 103 9.77 -21.19 -12.62
CA VAL A 103 8.69 -20.35 -12.09
C VAL A 103 8.54 -20.53 -10.58
N ALA A 104 8.47 -21.78 -10.10
CA ALA A 104 8.35 -22.05 -8.66
C ALA A 104 9.54 -21.51 -7.85
N ARG A 105 10.76 -21.51 -8.42
CA ARG A 105 11.94 -20.90 -7.78
C ARG A 105 11.83 -19.38 -7.74
N ALA A 106 11.40 -18.75 -8.84
CA ALA A 106 11.20 -17.31 -8.89
C ALA A 106 10.11 -16.85 -7.91
N GLU A 107 8.99 -17.56 -7.81
CA GLU A 107 7.92 -17.29 -6.85
C GLU A 107 8.41 -17.45 -5.40
N ARG A 108 9.23 -18.48 -5.13
CA ARG A 108 9.85 -18.67 -3.81
C ARG A 108 10.77 -17.51 -3.45
N GLU A 109 11.59 -17.05 -4.38
CA GLU A 109 12.50 -15.90 -4.18
C GLU A 109 11.71 -14.61 -3.93
N GLN A 110 10.66 -14.36 -4.71
CA GLN A 110 9.74 -13.24 -4.49
C GLN A 110 9.08 -13.31 -3.11
N ALA A 111 8.62 -14.49 -2.68
CA ALA A 111 8.02 -14.67 -1.36
C ALA A 111 9.04 -14.37 -0.23
N PHE A 112 10.29 -14.81 -0.38
CA PHE A 112 11.35 -14.47 0.59
C PHE A 112 11.65 -12.98 0.63
N GLU A 113 11.68 -12.31 -0.52
CA GLU A 113 11.90 -10.87 -0.59
C GLU A 113 10.75 -10.10 0.07
N GLN A 114 9.50 -10.52 -0.16
CA GLN A 114 8.33 -9.93 0.52
C GLN A 114 8.41 -10.10 2.04
N VAL A 115 8.82 -11.28 2.53
CA VAL A 115 9.02 -11.50 3.97
C VAL A 115 10.15 -10.62 4.52
N ARG A 116 11.23 -10.43 3.75
CA ARG A 116 12.35 -9.55 4.13
C ARG A 116 11.89 -8.10 4.26
N LEU A 117 11.16 -7.60 3.27
CA LEU A 117 10.60 -6.24 3.28
C LEU A 117 9.61 -6.04 4.43
N ALA A 118 8.72 -7.01 4.66
CA ALA A 118 7.76 -6.96 5.76
C ALA A 118 8.45 -6.92 7.13
N ARG A 119 9.55 -7.68 7.32
CA ARG A 119 10.35 -7.65 8.55
C ARG A 119 11.04 -6.30 8.73
N ALA A 120 11.68 -5.78 7.69
CA ALA A 120 12.32 -4.46 7.74
C ALA A 120 11.30 -3.35 8.10
N ALA A 121 10.13 -3.35 7.46
CA ALA A 121 9.06 -2.40 7.77
C ALA A 121 8.56 -2.52 9.22
N THR A 122 8.48 -3.76 9.76
CA THR A 122 8.10 -3.99 11.16
C THR A 122 9.15 -3.47 12.13
N GLU A 123 10.44 -3.66 11.82
CA GLU A 123 11.55 -3.14 12.62
C GLU A 123 11.64 -1.61 12.59
N ASP A 124 11.41 -1.01 11.42
CA ASP A 124 11.29 0.44 11.28
C ASP A 124 10.12 0.99 12.11
N ALA A 125 8.94 0.38 11.99
CA ALA A 125 7.77 0.77 12.78
C ALA A 125 8.02 0.68 14.29
N ARG A 126 8.72 -0.37 14.76
CA ARG A 126 9.12 -0.50 16.16
C ARG A 126 10.09 0.58 16.60
N ARG A 127 11.09 0.91 15.77
CA ARG A 127 12.03 2.01 16.07
C ARG A 127 11.31 3.35 16.16
N THR A 128 10.39 3.62 15.24
CA THR A 128 9.58 4.85 15.29
C THR A 128 8.68 4.90 16.51
N ALA A 129 8.06 3.77 16.90
CA ALA A 129 7.25 3.70 18.12
C ALA A 129 8.08 3.97 19.38
N GLN A 130 9.26 3.35 19.52
CA GLN A 130 10.17 3.58 20.65
C GLN A 130 10.65 5.03 20.71
N GLN A 131 10.96 5.66 19.57
CA GLN A 131 11.32 7.08 19.54
C GLN A 131 10.15 7.98 19.93
N ALA A 132 8.92 7.61 19.56
CA ALA A 132 7.72 8.35 19.96
C ALA A 132 7.46 8.21 21.48
N GLU A 133 7.66 7.03 22.04
CA GLU A 133 7.58 6.78 23.49
C GLU A 133 8.63 7.59 24.25
N GLN A 134 9.90 7.56 23.83
CA GLN A 134 10.97 8.35 24.44
C GLN A 134 10.66 9.85 24.42
N ARG A 135 10.19 10.39 23.29
CA ARG A 135 9.78 11.80 23.20
C ARG A 135 8.59 12.13 24.10
N ALA A 136 7.66 11.19 24.29
CA ALA A 136 6.53 11.37 25.18
C ALA A 136 6.97 11.37 26.66
N GLU A 137 7.92 10.52 27.02
CA GLU A 137 8.53 10.49 28.35
C GLU A 137 9.33 11.77 28.64
N GLU A 138 10.13 12.23 27.68
CA GLU A 138 10.87 13.50 27.76
C GLU A 138 9.90 14.67 27.95
N ALA A 139 8.84 14.77 27.13
CA ALA A 139 7.84 15.82 27.26
C ALA A 139 7.07 15.76 28.59
N ALA A 140 6.82 14.56 29.12
CA ALA A 140 6.21 14.40 30.44
C ALA A 140 7.15 14.87 31.56
N ALA A 141 8.44 14.53 31.49
CA ALA A 141 9.45 14.99 32.44
C ALA A 141 9.63 16.52 32.39
N GLU A 142 9.65 17.11 31.19
CA GLU A 142 9.68 18.57 31.01
C GLU A 142 8.47 19.25 31.64
N ARG A 143 7.27 18.71 31.44
CA ARG A 143 6.04 19.22 32.06
C ARG A 143 6.11 19.16 33.59
N ASP A 144 6.58 18.05 34.14
CA ASP A 144 6.64 17.85 35.60
C ASP A 144 7.70 18.78 36.23
N ASN A 145 8.82 19.01 35.54
CA ASN A 145 9.81 20.04 35.92
C ASN A 145 9.20 21.44 35.87
N ALA A 146 8.49 21.79 34.79
CA ALA A 146 7.84 23.09 34.66
C ALA A 146 6.77 23.32 35.75
N PHE A 147 6.06 22.26 36.16
CA PHE A 147 5.12 22.32 37.26
C PHE A 147 5.82 22.58 38.60
N THR A 148 6.91 21.87 38.86
CA THR A 148 7.74 22.06 40.05
C THR A 148 8.31 23.49 40.11
N ASP A 149 8.81 24.00 38.99
CA ASP A 149 9.31 25.38 38.89
C ASP A 149 8.20 26.41 39.13
N ALA A 150 6.99 26.18 38.62
CA ALA A 150 5.85 27.04 38.87
C ALA A 150 5.42 27.03 40.35
N GLU A 151 5.46 25.88 41.02
CA GLU A 151 5.21 25.77 42.46
C GLU A 151 6.28 26.53 43.26
N ASN A 152 7.56 26.32 42.95
CA ASN A 152 8.67 27.04 43.59
C ASN A 152 8.55 28.56 43.40
N ALA A 153 8.24 29.02 42.20
CA ALA A 153 8.04 30.44 41.91
C ALA A 153 6.86 31.02 42.70
N ARG A 154 5.78 30.25 42.84
CA ARG A 154 4.62 30.63 43.67
C ARG A 154 4.98 30.71 45.15
N GLU A 155 5.75 29.76 45.68
CA GLU A 155 6.23 29.79 47.06
C GLU A 155 7.14 31.01 47.32
N GLN A 156 8.07 31.29 46.41
CA GLN A 156 8.93 32.47 46.47
C GLN A 156 8.11 33.78 46.43
N ALA A 157 7.12 33.87 45.55
CA ALA A 157 6.23 35.04 45.49
C ALA A 157 5.44 35.24 46.79
N LEU A 158 4.93 34.14 47.39
CA LEU A 158 4.25 34.20 48.68
C LEU A 158 5.19 34.59 49.82
N ALA A 159 6.45 34.13 49.80
CA ALA A 159 7.46 34.54 50.76
C ALA A 159 7.77 36.04 50.65
N ALA A 160 7.99 36.54 49.42
CA ALA A 160 8.22 37.95 49.16
C ALA A 160 7.03 38.83 49.60
N LEU A 161 5.79 38.39 49.37
CA LEU A 161 4.59 39.10 49.85
C LEU A 161 4.51 39.14 51.38
N ARG A 162 4.89 38.05 52.07
CA ARG A 162 4.93 38.03 53.54
C ARG A 162 6.00 38.96 54.09
N GLU A 163 7.17 39.00 53.46
CA GLU A 163 8.24 39.92 53.81
C GLU A 163 7.83 41.37 53.59
N ALA A 164 7.25 41.70 52.43
CA ALA A 164 6.70 43.03 52.15
C ALA A 164 5.61 43.45 53.16
N ALA A 165 4.72 42.54 53.55
CA ALA A 165 3.71 42.81 54.57
C ALA A 165 4.32 42.97 55.98
N ALA A 166 5.47 42.35 56.26
CA ALA A 166 6.20 42.55 57.51
C ALA A 166 6.91 43.90 57.53
N THR A 167 7.58 44.28 56.44
CA THR A 167 8.26 45.58 56.30
C THR A 167 7.27 46.73 56.34
N GLU A 168 6.10 46.60 55.70
CA GLU A 168 5.03 47.60 55.79
C GLU A 168 4.53 47.80 57.23
N ARG A 169 4.37 46.71 58.00
CA ARG A 169 3.98 46.80 59.42
C ARG A 169 5.03 47.52 60.26
N VAL A 170 6.31 47.21 60.06
CA VAL A 170 7.42 47.90 60.75
C VAL A 170 7.46 49.38 60.36
N ALA A 171 7.29 49.70 59.08
CA ALA A 171 7.27 51.08 58.59
C ALA A 171 6.12 51.88 59.20
N LYS A 172 4.91 51.30 59.30
CA LYS A 172 3.76 51.93 59.98
C LYS A 172 4.02 52.18 61.47
N GLN A 173 4.57 51.18 62.17
CA GLN A 173 4.93 51.33 63.59
C GLN A 173 5.97 52.44 63.80
N ALA A 174 7.00 52.50 62.95
CA ALA A 174 8.01 53.55 63.00
C ALA A 174 7.41 54.94 62.71
N ALA A 175 6.49 55.05 61.75
CA ALA A 175 5.78 56.29 61.45
C ALA A 175 4.90 56.75 62.62
N ASP A 176 4.16 55.84 63.25
CA ASP A 176 3.33 56.13 64.43
C ASP A 176 4.19 56.57 65.62
N GLU A 177 5.34 55.95 65.84
CA GLU A 177 6.30 56.38 66.85
C GLU A 177 6.89 57.75 66.57
N ALA A 178 7.29 58.02 65.32
CA ALA A 178 7.79 59.32 64.91
C ALA A 178 6.73 60.41 65.12
N ARG A 179 5.47 60.10 64.81
CA ARG A 179 4.32 60.99 65.06
C ARG A 179 4.12 61.26 66.56
N ARG A 180 4.14 60.23 67.41
CA ARG A 180 4.06 60.41 68.87
C ARG A 180 5.21 61.26 69.42
N ARG A 181 6.44 61.07 68.90
CA ARG A 181 7.60 61.89 69.28
C ARG A 181 7.42 63.35 68.84
N ALA A 182 6.86 63.58 67.65
CA ALA A 182 6.54 64.92 67.18
C ALA A 182 5.47 65.60 68.06
N GLU A 183 4.38 64.91 68.36
CA GLU A 183 3.32 65.42 69.25
C GLU A 183 3.85 65.72 70.66
N GLN A 184 4.74 64.89 71.20
CA GLN A 184 5.42 65.17 72.48
C GLN A 184 6.37 66.37 72.40
N ALA A 185 7.07 66.55 71.28
CA ALA A 185 7.94 67.70 71.07
C ALA A 185 7.12 69.00 70.93
N GLU A 186 5.98 68.94 70.24
CA GLU A 186 5.02 70.05 70.15
C GLU A 186 4.43 70.38 71.53
N ALA A 187 3.98 69.40 72.31
CA ALA A 187 3.49 69.64 73.67
C ALA A 187 4.55 70.25 74.59
N ARG A 188 5.83 69.83 74.47
CA ARG A 188 6.95 70.46 75.18
C ARG A 188 7.19 71.89 74.73
N ARG A 189 7.07 72.16 73.42
CA ARG A 189 7.17 73.52 72.88
C ARG A 189 6.04 74.39 73.42
N ASP A 190 4.80 73.91 73.38
CA ASP A 190 3.63 74.65 73.85
C ASP A 190 3.71 74.90 75.37
N HIS A 191 4.22 73.94 76.15
CA HIS A 191 4.51 74.14 77.57
C HIS A 191 5.61 75.17 77.80
N ALA A 192 6.72 75.11 77.05
CA ALA A 192 7.78 76.10 77.13
C ALA A 192 7.29 77.50 76.68
N GLU A 193 6.40 77.58 75.69
CA GLU A 193 5.76 78.81 75.27
C GLU A 193 4.84 79.37 76.37
N ALA A 194 4.03 78.52 77.02
CA ALA A 194 3.21 78.91 78.17
C ALA A 194 4.07 79.40 79.35
N GLU A 195 5.14 78.68 79.70
CA GLU A 195 6.13 79.11 80.70
C GLU A 195 6.79 80.44 80.30
N THR A 196 7.13 80.64 79.02
CA THR A 196 7.68 81.93 78.56
C THR A 196 6.63 83.05 78.59
N GLN A 197 5.34 82.75 78.41
CA GLN A 197 4.25 83.70 78.53
C GLN A 197 3.95 84.05 79.99
N GLU A 198 4.01 83.07 80.90
CA GLU A 198 3.99 83.29 82.36
C GLU A 198 5.21 84.09 82.82
N ALA A 199 6.39 83.74 82.32
CA ALA A 199 7.62 84.50 82.57
C ALA A 199 7.54 85.91 81.96
N ARG A 200 6.88 86.11 80.82
CA ARG A 200 6.64 87.43 80.22
C ARG A 200 5.61 88.24 80.98
N THR A 201 4.54 87.64 81.49
CA THR A 201 3.55 88.34 82.33
C THR A 201 4.13 88.70 83.69
N ALA A 202 4.91 87.80 84.31
CA ALA A 202 5.73 88.08 85.48
C ALA A 202 6.82 89.14 85.20
N ALA A 203 7.45 89.10 84.01
CA ALA A 203 8.41 90.11 83.57
C ALA A 203 7.74 91.45 83.28
N THR A 204 6.51 91.53 82.78
CA THR A 204 5.80 92.82 82.59
C THR A 204 5.37 93.47 83.91
N GLU A 205 5.12 92.67 84.96
CA GLU A 205 4.90 93.17 86.32
C GLU A 205 6.23 93.53 87.03
N ALA A 206 7.33 92.86 86.70
CA ALA A 206 8.68 93.25 87.11
C ALA A 206 9.21 94.48 86.34
N GLU A 207 8.86 94.66 85.07
CA GLU A 207 9.28 95.75 84.17
C GLU A 207 8.61 97.08 84.55
N LYS A 208 7.38 97.05 85.11
CA LYS A 208 6.78 98.24 85.75
C LYS A 208 7.57 98.74 86.98
N LYS A 209 8.32 97.87 87.66
CA LYS A 209 9.24 98.23 88.75
C LYS A 209 10.68 98.50 88.26
N ALA A 210 11.14 97.85 87.19
CA ALA A 210 12.49 98.03 86.64
C ALA A 210 12.63 99.21 85.65
N ARG A 211 11.55 99.72 85.06
CA ARG A 211 11.54 100.93 84.19
C ARG A 211 11.85 102.25 84.91
N ARG A 212 12.02 102.24 86.25
CA ARG A 212 12.62 103.37 86.99
C ARG A 212 14.14 103.23 87.21
N ALA A 213 14.77 102.11 86.82
CA ALA A 213 16.18 101.84 87.09
C ALA A 213 17.05 101.64 85.83
N GLU A 214 16.50 101.24 84.67
CA GLU A 214 17.30 100.96 83.46
C GLU A 214 17.23 102.06 82.37
N ALA A 215 17.22 103.32 82.80
CA ALA A 215 17.54 104.46 81.91
C ALA A 215 19.06 104.76 81.86
N LYS A 216 19.90 103.91 82.46
CA LYS A 216 21.37 104.08 82.50
C LYS A 216 22.11 102.74 82.38
N ALA A 217 21.86 101.95 81.34
CA ALA A 217 22.82 100.92 80.92
C ALA A 217 22.59 100.47 79.46
N ALA A 218 23.31 101.15 78.57
CA ALA A 218 24.00 100.52 77.45
C ALA A 218 23.13 99.88 76.34
N ALA A 219 22.70 100.76 75.46
CA ALA A 219 22.67 100.58 74.01
C ALA A 219 24.06 100.24 73.41
N ALA A 220 24.70 99.14 73.82
CA ALA A 220 26.03 98.74 73.35
C ALA A 220 26.17 97.25 73.00
N GLN A 221 25.07 96.55 72.68
CA GLN A 221 25.07 95.15 72.21
C GLN A 221 24.02 94.88 71.11
N ARG A 222 23.48 95.90 70.44
CA ARG A 222 22.45 95.72 69.40
C ARG A 222 23.04 95.53 67.99
N ASP A 223 24.22 96.07 67.72
CA ASP A 223 24.78 96.05 66.35
C ASP A 223 25.59 94.77 66.02
N VAL A 224 26.02 94.00 67.03
CA VAL A 224 26.69 92.69 66.82
C VAL A 224 25.69 91.53 66.73
N VAL A 225 24.49 91.67 67.30
CA VAL A 225 23.43 90.65 67.26
C VAL A 225 22.62 90.74 65.96
N GLU A 226 22.38 91.96 65.45
CA GLU A 226 21.73 92.18 64.15
C GLU A 226 22.61 91.64 63.00
N ALA A 227 23.91 91.98 62.99
CA ALA A 227 24.86 91.47 61.98
C ALA A 227 25.06 89.94 62.06
N ARG A 228 25.00 89.33 63.25
CA ARG A 228 25.02 87.86 63.41
C ARG A 228 23.72 87.18 62.99
N LYS A 229 22.57 87.86 63.13
CA LYS A 229 21.29 87.37 62.60
C LYS A 229 21.25 87.41 61.08
N ASP A 230 21.82 88.46 60.48
CA ASP A 230 21.87 88.62 59.01
C ASP A 230 22.86 87.62 58.36
N VAL A 231 23.99 87.32 59.01
CA VAL A 231 24.88 86.23 58.59
C VAL A 231 24.21 84.86 58.81
N ALA A 232 23.51 84.64 59.93
CA ALA A 232 22.82 83.36 60.18
C ALA A 232 21.60 83.14 59.27
N THR A 233 20.91 84.19 58.83
CA THR A 233 19.83 84.08 57.83
C THR A 233 20.39 83.91 56.43
N ALA A 234 21.52 84.55 56.09
CA ALA A 234 22.22 84.32 54.83
C ALA A 234 22.79 82.89 54.74
N GLU A 235 23.37 82.35 55.81
CA GLU A 235 23.85 80.97 55.89
C GLU A 235 22.70 79.95 55.80
N LYS A 236 21.56 80.22 56.47
CA LYS A 236 20.35 79.39 56.34
C LYS A 236 19.75 79.47 54.93
N ALA A 237 19.78 80.63 54.29
CA ALA A 237 19.30 80.80 52.93
C ALA A 237 20.23 80.11 51.92
N ALA A 238 21.54 80.18 52.12
CA ALA A 238 22.53 79.45 51.33
C ALA A 238 22.36 77.93 51.51
N ALA A 239 22.27 77.43 52.75
CA ALA A 239 22.02 76.02 53.02
C ALA A 239 20.69 75.53 52.45
N ALA A 240 19.64 76.35 52.49
CA ALA A 240 18.35 76.04 51.87
C ALA A 240 18.39 76.08 50.34
N ALA A 241 19.27 76.89 49.74
CA ALA A 241 19.48 76.91 48.29
C ALA A 241 20.26 75.67 47.84
N THR A 242 21.30 75.26 48.58
CA THR A 242 22.03 74.01 48.33
C THR A 242 21.13 72.79 48.48
N ALA A 243 20.33 72.72 49.55
CA ALA A 243 19.38 71.62 49.74
C ALA A 243 18.31 71.52 48.63
N ARG A 244 17.89 72.66 48.05
CA ARG A 244 16.98 72.68 46.90
C ARG A 244 17.68 72.23 45.62
N ALA A 245 18.95 72.59 45.42
CA ALA A 245 19.74 72.14 44.28
C ALA A 245 19.96 70.61 44.34
N ASP A 246 20.32 70.07 45.50
CA ASP A 246 20.51 68.63 45.72
C ASP A 246 19.20 67.85 45.53
N ALA A 247 18.07 68.40 46.00
CA ALA A 247 16.75 67.81 45.78
C ALA A 247 16.35 67.79 44.29
N ALA A 248 16.62 68.88 43.56
CA ALA A 248 16.36 68.97 42.12
C ALA A 248 17.25 68.01 41.31
N GLU A 249 18.52 67.84 41.71
CA GLU A 249 19.43 66.87 41.13
C GLU A 249 18.96 65.43 41.37
N SER A 250 18.55 65.10 42.61
CA SER A 250 17.98 63.78 42.92
C SER A 250 16.68 63.49 42.16
N GLU A 251 15.81 64.49 41.98
CA GLU A 251 14.60 64.34 41.15
C GLU A 251 14.92 64.11 39.67
N ARG A 252 15.93 64.82 39.13
CA ARG A 252 16.40 64.62 37.76
C ARG A 252 16.96 63.22 37.56
N ASP A 253 17.78 62.73 38.49
CA ASP A 253 18.35 61.37 38.42
C ASP A 253 17.26 60.30 38.51
N ARG A 254 16.24 60.51 39.36
CA ARG A 254 15.03 59.66 39.42
C ARG A 254 14.18 59.73 38.16
N ALA A 255 14.16 60.87 37.46
CA ALA A 255 13.46 61.00 36.19
C ALA A 255 14.21 60.26 35.06
N ILE A 256 15.54 60.35 35.03
CA ILE A 256 16.40 59.63 34.08
C ILE A 256 16.24 58.12 34.26
N THR A 257 16.41 57.61 35.49
CA THR A 257 16.24 56.17 35.77
C THR A 257 14.83 55.65 35.43
N ARG A 258 13.78 56.45 35.66
CA ARG A 258 12.42 56.08 35.24
C ARG A 258 12.26 56.06 33.71
N ALA A 259 12.90 56.99 32.99
CA ALA A 259 12.87 57.01 31.53
C ALA A 259 13.62 55.79 30.95
N GLU A 260 14.81 55.48 31.47
CA GLU A 260 15.58 54.30 31.08
C GLU A 260 14.81 53.00 31.32
N ALA A 261 14.18 52.86 32.50
CA ALA A 261 13.34 51.70 32.81
C ALA A 261 12.12 51.58 31.87
N ALA A 262 11.51 52.72 31.50
CA ALA A 262 10.39 52.72 30.56
C ALA A 262 10.82 52.35 29.13
N ASP A 263 11.99 52.80 28.68
CA ASP A 263 12.53 52.44 27.37
C ASP A 263 12.95 50.97 27.32
N GLN A 264 13.50 50.44 28.41
CA GLN A 264 13.81 49.02 28.51
C GLN A 264 12.54 48.16 28.50
N ALA A 265 11.51 48.54 29.25
CA ALA A 265 10.21 47.84 29.22
C ALA A 265 9.56 47.88 27.82
N ARG A 266 9.72 48.99 27.08
CA ARG A 266 9.24 49.09 25.69
C ARG A 266 10.04 48.19 24.75
N ALA A 267 11.36 48.11 24.92
CA ALA A 267 12.21 47.23 24.13
C ALA A 267 11.86 45.75 24.36
N GLU A 268 11.67 45.34 25.62
CA GLU A 268 11.25 43.99 25.98
C GLU A 268 9.85 43.66 25.44
N ALA A 269 8.89 44.58 25.55
CA ALA A 269 7.56 44.41 24.98
C ALA A 269 7.59 44.29 23.44
N ALA A 270 8.45 45.08 22.77
CA ALA A 270 8.63 45.00 21.32
C ALA A 270 9.27 43.67 20.89
N ALA A 271 10.26 43.17 21.65
CA ALA A 271 10.88 41.88 21.42
C ALA A 271 9.87 40.72 21.58
N SER A 272 9.12 40.71 22.69
CA SER A 272 8.07 39.71 22.92
C SER A 272 6.98 39.74 21.85
N ALA A 273 6.57 40.93 21.38
CA ALA A 273 5.62 41.06 20.29
C ALA A 273 6.18 40.57 18.94
N ALA A 274 7.48 40.73 18.69
CA ALA A 274 8.13 40.20 17.50
C ALA A 274 8.20 38.66 17.52
N GLU A 275 8.54 38.07 18.68
CA GLU A 275 8.55 36.63 18.90
C GLU A 275 7.14 36.03 18.73
N ALA A 276 6.12 36.64 19.33
CA ALA A 276 4.73 36.21 19.17
C ALA A 276 4.29 36.22 17.70
N LYS A 277 4.66 37.24 16.93
CA LYS A 277 4.37 37.32 15.48
C LYS A 277 5.12 36.24 14.70
N ALA A 278 6.36 35.96 15.04
CA ALA A 278 7.14 34.89 14.42
C ALA A 278 6.49 33.53 14.69
N GLU A 279 6.04 33.29 15.91
CA GLU A 279 5.37 32.05 16.32
C GLU A 279 4.01 31.87 15.63
N VAL A 280 3.18 32.93 15.58
CA VAL A 280 1.93 32.91 14.80
C VAL A 280 2.19 32.59 13.33
N SER A 281 3.25 33.17 12.75
CA SER A 281 3.64 32.89 11.36
C SER A 281 4.11 31.44 11.17
N ARG A 282 4.81 30.86 12.16
CA ARG A 282 5.23 29.46 12.17
C ARG A 282 4.03 28.53 12.25
N VAL A 283 3.11 28.76 13.19
CA VAL A 283 1.88 27.96 13.36
C VAL A 283 1.00 28.04 12.11
N THR A 284 0.85 29.23 11.51
CA THR A 284 0.08 29.41 10.26
C THR A 284 0.68 28.58 9.12
N ARG A 285 2.02 28.51 9.01
CA ARG A 285 2.69 27.69 7.99
C ARG A 285 2.47 26.20 8.23
N LEU A 286 2.61 25.75 9.48
CA LEU A 286 2.36 24.35 9.85
C LEU A 286 0.90 23.94 9.59
N LEU A 287 -0.06 24.84 9.85
CA LEU A 287 -1.46 24.59 9.54
C LEU A 287 -1.68 24.45 8.03
N ALA A 288 -1.11 25.35 7.22
CA ALA A 288 -1.20 25.26 5.76
C ALA A 288 -0.52 24.00 5.19
N GLU A 289 0.59 23.56 5.77
CA GLU A 289 1.25 22.30 5.42
C GLU A 289 0.39 21.08 5.80
N SER A 290 -0.22 21.11 7.00
CA SER A 290 -1.14 20.07 7.46
C SER A 290 -2.37 19.96 6.55
N GLU A 291 -2.97 21.08 6.15
CA GLU A 291 -4.11 21.09 5.22
C GLU A 291 -3.74 20.49 3.85
N LYS A 292 -2.56 20.82 3.32
CA LYS A 292 -2.04 20.22 2.08
C LYS A 292 -1.83 18.71 2.23
N ALA A 293 -1.23 18.28 3.34
CA ALA A 293 -1.03 16.86 3.62
C ALA A 293 -2.35 16.10 3.71
N MET A 294 -3.35 16.68 4.39
CA MET A 294 -4.70 16.10 4.49
C MET A 294 -5.42 16.05 3.14
N ALA A 295 -5.26 17.07 2.30
CA ALA A 295 -5.81 17.08 0.95
C ALA A 295 -5.16 16.00 0.07
N GLN A 296 -3.84 15.77 0.21
CA GLN A 296 -3.14 14.72 -0.50
C GLN A 296 -3.57 13.32 -0.01
N ALA A 297 -3.64 13.12 1.31
CA ALA A 297 -4.09 11.86 1.89
C ALA A 297 -5.53 11.49 1.46
N ARG A 298 -6.41 12.47 1.29
CA ARG A 298 -7.76 12.25 0.73
C ARG A 298 -7.71 11.76 -0.72
N LYS A 299 -6.89 12.38 -1.57
CA LYS A 299 -6.71 11.93 -2.96
C LYS A 299 -6.15 10.52 -3.02
N ASP A 300 -5.13 10.21 -2.23
CA ASP A 300 -4.51 8.89 -2.19
C ASP A 300 -5.52 7.83 -1.72
N ARG A 301 -6.33 8.14 -0.70
CA ARG A 301 -7.43 7.28 -0.26
C ARG A 301 -8.46 7.03 -1.36
N ASP A 302 -8.85 8.06 -2.10
CA ASP A 302 -9.85 7.93 -3.16
C ASP A 302 -9.31 7.08 -4.33
N VAL A 303 -8.01 7.19 -4.65
CA VAL A 303 -7.32 6.31 -5.61
C VAL A 303 -7.30 4.86 -5.10
N LEU A 304 -6.88 4.63 -3.86
CA LEU A 304 -6.86 3.29 -3.26
C LEU A 304 -8.27 2.66 -3.22
N ALA A 305 -9.31 3.46 -2.99
CA ALA A 305 -10.69 2.98 -3.03
C ALA A 305 -11.11 2.54 -4.45
N ALA A 306 -10.70 3.27 -5.48
CA ALA A 306 -10.94 2.89 -6.88
C ALA A 306 -10.17 1.61 -7.26
N ASP A 307 -8.92 1.49 -6.83
CA ASP A 307 -8.09 0.30 -7.08
C ASP A 307 -8.66 -0.94 -6.37
N LEU A 308 -9.16 -0.78 -5.15
CA LEU A 308 -9.83 -1.84 -4.41
C LEU A 308 -11.11 -2.28 -5.11
N SER A 309 -11.93 -1.34 -5.59
CA SER A 309 -13.14 -1.65 -6.37
C SER A 309 -12.80 -2.41 -7.66
N THR A 310 -11.73 -2.01 -8.35
CA THR A 310 -11.26 -2.68 -9.58
C THR A 310 -10.81 -4.10 -9.28
N SER A 311 -9.97 -4.28 -8.25
CA SER A 311 -9.47 -5.59 -7.82
C SER A 311 -10.61 -6.53 -7.39
N GLN A 312 -11.63 -6.00 -6.70
CA GLN A 312 -12.82 -6.77 -6.33
C GLN A 312 -13.61 -7.23 -7.57
N ALA A 313 -13.75 -6.39 -8.59
CA ALA A 313 -14.40 -6.75 -9.85
C ALA A 313 -13.60 -7.84 -10.60
N GLU A 314 -12.28 -7.74 -10.63
CA GLU A 314 -11.40 -8.77 -11.22
C GLU A 314 -11.52 -10.11 -10.50
N VAL A 315 -11.50 -10.11 -9.17
CA VAL A 315 -11.69 -11.32 -8.36
C VAL A 315 -13.07 -11.94 -8.61
N ALA A 316 -14.13 -11.13 -8.71
CA ALA A 316 -15.46 -11.62 -9.05
C ALA A 316 -15.51 -12.25 -10.45
N ALA A 317 -14.87 -11.61 -11.44
CA ALA A 317 -14.78 -12.15 -12.80
C ALA A 317 -13.99 -13.46 -12.87
N LEU A 318 -12.86 -13.56 -12.16
CA LEU A 318 -12.06 -14.77 -12.06
C LEU A 318 -12.83 -15.92 -11.39
N ARG A 319 -13.60 -15.63 -10.34
CA ARG A 319 -14.47 -16.62 -9.70
C ARG A 319 -15.54 -17.15 -10.65
N ALA A 320 -16.24 -16.26 -11.35
CA ALA A 320 -17.24 -16.64 -12.35
C ALA A 320 -16.63 -17.49 -13.49
N SER A 321 -15.44 -17.13 -13.96
CA SER A 321 -14.69 -17.91 -14.95
C SER A 321 -14.31 -19.30 -14.40
N GLY A 322 -13.85 -19.38 -13.16
CA GLY A 322 -13.54 -20.65 -12.48
C GLY A 322 -14.75 -21.57 -12.33
N GLU A 323 -15.91 -21.02 -11.95
CA GLU A 323 -17.18 -21.75 -11.87
C GLU A 323 -17.62 -22.28 -13.24
N ALA A 324 -17.53 -21.44 -14.28
CA ALA A 324 -17.85 -21.84 -15.66
C ALA A 324 -16.91 -22.96 -16.15
N ALA A 325 -15.61 -22.85 -15.91
CA ALA A 325 -14.64 -23.89 -16.26
C ALA A 325 -14.90 -25.20 -15.50
N HIS A 326 -15.30 -25.12 -14.23
CA HIS A 326 -15.66 -26.29 -13.44
C HIS A 326 -16.92 -26.99 -13.97
N ALA A 327 -17.94 -26.21 -14.35
CA ALA A 327 -19.15 -26.73 -14.97
C ALA A 327 -18.84 -27.41 -16.31
N GLU A 328 -17.98 -26.82 -17.13
CA GLU A 328 -17.51 -27.38 -18.39
C GLU A 328 -16.78 -28.71 -18.20
N VAL A 329 -15.84 -28.78 -17.25
CA VAL A 329 -15.14 -30.03 -16.91
C VAL A 329 -16.12 -31.10 -16.45
N THR A 330 -17.13 -30.74 -15.67
CA THR A 330 -18.16 -31.67 -15.20
C THR A 330 -18.99 -32.20 -16.37
N ARG A 331 -19.37 -31.33 -17.32
CA ARG A 331 -20.08 -31.72 -18.56
C ARG A 331 -19.24 -32.68 -19.40
N LEU A 332 -17.98 -32.32 -19.67
CA LEU A 332 -17.06 -33.15 -20.46
C LEU A 332 -16.81 -34.52 -19.82
N ARG A 333 -16.76 -34.61 -18.49
CA ARG A 333 -16.66 -35.89 -17.77
C ARG A 333 -17.91 -36.75 -17.97
N ALA A 334 -19.10 -36.16 -17.92
CA ALA A 334 -20.35 -36.87 -18.17
C ALA A 334 -20.44 -37.35 -19.63
N GLU A 335 -20.08 -36.50 -20.59
CA GLU A 335 -20.01 -36.86 -22.01
C GLU A 335 -19.00 -38.01 -22.24
N HIS A 336 -17.83 -37.95 -21.60
CA HIS A 336 -16.83 -39.00 -21.70
C HIS A 336 -17.34 -40.33 -21.13
N ALA A 337 -18.02 -40.31 -19.98
CA ALA A 337 -18.62 -41.51 -19.39
C ALA A 337 -19.69 -42.13 -20.31
N ALA A 338 -20.58 -41.30 -20.88
CA ALA A 338 -21.58 -41.76 -21.83
C ALA A 338 -20.96 -42.34 -23.13
N ALA A 339 -19.88 -41.73 -23.61
CA ALA A 339 -19.13 -42.25 -24.75
C ALA A 339 -18.45 -43.60 -24.43
N GLN A 340 -17.90 -43.77 -23.23
CA GLN A 340 -17.33 -45.04 -22.79
C GLN A 340 -18.38 -46.16 -22.72
N GLU A 341 -19.59 -45.86 -22.21
CA GLU A 341 -20.71 -46.80 -22.17
C GLU A 341 -21.14 -47.19 -23.60
N SER A 342 -21.28 -46.21 -24.49
CA SER A 342 -21.60 -46.45 -25.91
C SER A 342 -20.57 -47.36 -26.58
N VAL A 343 -19.28 -47.13 -26.33
CA VAL A 343 -18.19 -47.98 -26.83
C VAL A 343 -18.26 -49.39 -26.24
N ALA A 344 -18.60 -49.55 -24.95
CA ALA A 344 -18.78 -50.85 -24.33
C ALA A 344 -19.93 -51.64 -24.97
N THR A 345 -21.07 -50.99 -25.21
CA THR A 345 -22.22 -51.57 -25.92
C THR A 345 -21.85 -52.02 -27.33
N LEU A 346 -21.22 -51.15 -28.13
CA LEU A 346 -20.79 -51.49 -29.49
C LEU A 346 -19.79 -52.66 -29.51
N ARG A 347 -18.89 -52.75 -28.52
CA ARG A 347 -17.99 -53.90 -28.39
C ARG A 347 -18.73 -55.20 -28.07
N ALA A 348 -19.77 -55.15 -27.22
CA ALA A 348 -20.59 -56.31 -26.91
C ALA A 348 -21.41 -56.76 -28.14
N GLU A 349 -22.01 -55.83 -28.87
CA GLU A 349 -22.71 -56.12 -30.13
C GLU A 349 -21.76 -56.74 -31.17
N LEU A 350 -20.56 -56.18 -31.34
CA LEU A 350 -19.55 -56.74 -32.24
C LEU A 350 -19.13 -58.17 -31.83
N ALA A 351 -19.03 -58.45 -30.53
CA ALA A 351 -18.72 -59.79 -30.04
C ALA A 351 -19.85 -60.78 -30.36
N LEU A 352 -21.12 -60.36 -30.20
CA LEU A 352 -22.29 -61.17 -30.56
C LEU A 352 -22.33 -61.46 -32.06
N GLU A 353 -22.10 -60.46 -32.92
CA GLU A 353 -22.07 -60.65 -34.37
C GLU A 353 -20.92 -61.57 -34.81
N ARG A 354 -19.76 -61.48 -34.17
CA ARG A 354 -18.66 -62.42 -34.40
C ARG A 354 -19.02 -63.85 -34.02
N ALA A 355 -19.75 -64.04 -32.92
CA ALA A 355 -20.24 -65.36 -32.51
C ALA A 355 -21.24 -65.92 -33.55
N ARG A 356 -22.23 -65.12 -33.95
CA ARG A 356 -23.21 -65.48 -35.01
C ARG A 356 -22.53 -65.88 -36.32
N LEU A 357 -21.52 -65.12 -36.75
CA LEU A 357 -20.73 -65.46 -37.93
C LEU A 357 -19.92 -66.76 -37.76
N GLY A 358 -19.46 -67.04 -36.54
CA GLY A 358 -18.81 -68.33 -36.20
C GLY A 358 -19.77 -69.50 -36.35
N ASP A 359 -20.98 -69.38 -35.79
CA ASP A 359 -22.02 -70.41 -35.87
C ASP A 359 -22.44 -70.67 -37.32
N LEU A 360 -22.73 -69.62 -38.09
CA LEU A 360 -23.07 -69.73 -39.52
C LEU A 360 -21.96 -70.39 -40.35
N ARG A 361 -20.69 -70.15 -40.02
CA ARG A 361 -19.57 -70.83 -40.68
C ARG A 361 -19.54 -72.31 -40.32
N SER A 362 -19.80 -72.67 -39.07
CA SER A 362 -19.89 -74.07 -38.63
C SER A 362 -21.05 -74.79 -39.32
N GLU A 363 -22.22 -74.15 -39.42
CA GLU A 363 -23.37 -74.69 -40.16
C GLU A 363 -23.06 -74.89 -41.64
N LEU A 364 -22.39 -73.94 -42.27
CA LEU A 364 -21.98 -74.04 -43.67
C LEU A 364 -21.00 -75.19 -43.90
N GLU A 365 -20.03 -75.38 -43.02
CA GLU A 365 -19.10 -76.51 -43.08
C GLU A 365 -19.83 -77.84 -42.86
N SER A 366 -20.77 -77.92 -41.90
CA SER A 366 -21.63 -79.10 -41.73
C SER A 366 -22.38 -79.42 -43.01
N ALA A 367 -23.09 -78.44 -43.59
CA ALA A 367 -23.82 -78.61 -44.84
C ALA A 367 -22.93 -79.03 -46.02
N ARG A 368 -21.69 -78.51 -46.10
CA ARG A 368 -20.70 -78.92 -47.10
C ARG A 368 -20.27 -80.37 -46.92
N THR A 369 -20.02 -80.81 -45.69
CA THR A 369 -19.66 -82.20 -45.39
C THR A 369 -20.83 -83.15 -45.68
N GLU A 370 -22.05 -82.80 -45.30
CA GLU A 370 -23.27 -83.54 -45.63
C GLU A 370 -23.45 -83.65 -47.15
N ALA A 371 -23.30 -82.55 -47.88
CA ALA A 371 -23.36 -82.55 -49.35
C ALA A 371 -22.24 -83.38 -49.99
N ALA A 372 -21.04 -83.45 -49.39
CA ALA A 372 -19.98 -84.34 -49.84
C ALA A 372 -20.36 -85.82 -49.63
N VAL A 373 -20.85 -86.19 -48.44
CA VAL A 373 -21.32 -87.54 -48.14
C VAL A 373 -22.47 -87.95 -49.05
N LEU A 374 -23.44 -87.07 -49.31
CA LEU A 374 -24.54 -87.35 -50.24
C LEU A 374 -24.04 -87.56 -51.68
N ARG A 375 -23.06 -86.77 -52.13
CA ARG A 375 -22.42 -86.97 -53.44
C ARG A 375 -21.69 -88.31 -53.53
N GLU A 376 -20.91 -88.67 -52.51
CA GLU A 376 -20.26 -89.99 -52.45
C GLU A 376 -21.26 -91.13 -52.48
N ARG A 377 -22.37 -91.02 -51.72
CA ARG A 377 -23.46 -92.01 -51.74
C ARG A 377 -24.12 -92.11 -53.12
N ALA A 378 -24.34 -90.98 -53.80
CA ALA A 378 -24.89 -90.96 -55.15
C ALA A 378 -23.93 -91.62 -56.15
N VAL A 379 -22.64 -91.28 -56.14
CA VAL A 379 -21.62 -91.92 -56.98
C VAL A 379 -21.54 -93.44 -56.71
N ALA A 380 -21.56 -93.85 -55.44
CA ALA A 380 -21.56 -95.27 -55.09
C ALA A 380 -22.85 -95.99 -55.52
N ALA A 381 -23.99 -95.31 -55.55
CA ALA A 381 -25.23 -95.85 -56.09
C ALA A 381 -25.14 -96.02 -57.61
N GLU A 382 -24.65 -95.02 -58.34
CA GLU A 382 -24.41 -95.08 -59.79
C GLU A 382 -23.45 -96.21 -60.19
N LEU A 383 -22.37 -96.40 -59.43
CA LEU A 383 -21.42 -97.50 -59.64
C LEU A 383 -22.03 -98.89 -59.36
N ARG A 384 -23.03 -98.99 -58.48
CA ARG A 384 -23.77 -100.23 -58.23
C ARG A 384 -24.86 -100.50 -59.26
N SER A 385 -25.42 -99.47 -59.89
CA SER A 385 -26.42 -99.59 -60.96
C SER A 385 -25.80 -99.70 -62.36
N ALA A 386 -24.49 -99.50 -62.50
CA ALA A 386 -23.77 -99.80 -63.71
C ALA A 386 -23.79 -101.32 -63.97
N PRO A 387 -24.32 -101.80 -65.10
CA PRO A 387 -24.35 -103.23 -65.40
C PRO A 387 -22.91 -103.74 -65.54
N THR A 388 -22.59 -104.80 -64.81
CA THR A 388 -21.41 -105.63 -65.05
C THR A 388 -21.52 -106.19 -66.47
N ILE A 389 -20.79 -105.60 -67.42
CA ILE A 389 -20.53 -106.21 -68.72
C ILE A 389 -19.48 -107.29 -68.46
N ASP A 390 -19.95 -108.45 -67.97
CA ASP A 390 -19.23 -109.72 -68.00
C ASP A 390 -19.99 -110.64 -68.96
N GLY A 391 -19.31 -111.06 -70.04
CA GLY A 391 -19.77 -112.11 -70.97
C GLY A 391 -20.34 -111.61 -72.28
#